data_AF-A0AAV4SSM9-F1
#
_entry.id   AF-A0AAV4SSM9-F1
#
_cell.length_a   1.000
_cell.length_b   1.000
_cell.length_c   1.000
_cell.angle_alpha   90.00
_cell.angle_beta   90.00
_cell.angle_gamma   90.00
#
_symmetry.space_group_name_H-M   'P 1'
#
loop_
_entity.id
_entity.type
_entity.pdbx_description
1 polymer ?
#
loop_
_entity_poly.entity_id
_entity_poly.type
_entity_poly.pdbx_seq_one_letter_code
_entity_poly.pdbx_strand_id
1 'polypeptide(L)'
;MVSIMRFLCFSISTFLLLANCEGKPVGKDVSTNLTARNKAQEHFRRIEKRVCNTPVPKLFPVDEIYPIMDGNYKPHCVELYRCDKDAGCCKSDTEVCGPKEIEKVHLHISVTGFFETKILLMPFQNHTKCECQPLNDSPEISTDWR
;
A
#
# COMPACT_ATOMS: atom_id res chain seq x y z
N MET A 1 -28.27 24.80 18.32
CA MET A 1 -28.68 24.06 17.11
C MET A 1 -27.41 23.77 16.34
N VAL A 2 -26.83 22.56 16.19
CA VAL A 2 -27.27 21.17 16.36
C VAL A 2 -26.02 20.33 16.72
N SER A 3 -26.19 19.49 17.74
CA SER A 3 -25.71 18.12 18.00
C SER A 3 -24.49 17.50 17.28
N ILE A 4 -23.50 16.96 18.01
CA ILE A 4 -23.32 15.57 18.54
C ILE A 4 -22.42 14.72 17.61
N MET A 5 -21.22 14.34 18.10
CA MET A 5 -20.83 12.92 18.23
C MET A 5 -19.63 12.81 19.20
N ARG A 6 -19.93 12.87 20.51
CA ARG A 6 -19.01 12.37 21.54
C ARG A 6 -19.14 10.85 21.54
N PHE A 7 -18.10 10.14 21.09
CA PHE A 7 -18.07 8.69 21.25
C PHE A 7 -18.02 8.35 22.73
N LEU A 8 -19.10 7.69 23.16
CA LEU A 8 -19.32 7.17 24.49
C LEU A 8 -18.42 5.95 24.69
N CYS A 9 -17.48 6.04 25.63
CA CYS A 9 -16.97 4.86 26.34
C CYS A 9 -18.13 4.28 27.18
N PHE A 10 -18.95 3.42 26.59
CA PHE A 10 -19.77 2.45 27.35
C PHE A 10 -18.86 1.24 27.65
N SER A 11 -18.85 0.60 28.83
CA SER A 11 -19.79 0.54 29.94
C SER A 11 -19.04 0.18 31.22
N ILE A 12 -19.56 0.63 32.36
CA ILE A 12 -19.08 0.27 33.69
C ILE A 12 -19.49 -1.17 33.99
N SER A 13 -18.52 -2.07 34.15
CA SER A 13 -18.50 -3.04 35.26
C SER A 13 -17.15 -3.75 35.36
N THR A 14 -16.36 -3.25 36.31
CA THR A 14 -15.44 -4.01 37.17
C THR A 14 -14.64 -5.15 36.50
N PHE A 15 -13.54 -4.82 35.85
CA PHE A 15 -12.27 -5.54 36.01
C PHE A 15 -11.13 -4.58 35.66
N LEU A 16 -10.16 -4.45 36.57
CA LEU A 16 -9.00 -3.56 36.46
C LEU A 16 -8.17 -3.88 35.21
N LEU A 17 -8.40 -3.15 34.12
CA LEU A 17 -7.38 -2.89 33.11
C LEU A 17 -7.50 -1.42 32.74
N LEU A 18 -6.56 -0.62 33.24
CA LEU A 18 -6.34 0.75 32.79
C LEU A 18 -5.96 0.69 31.31
N ALA A 19 -6.95 0.75 30.42
CA ALA A 19 -6.72 1.02 29.02
C ALA A 19 -6.24 2.48 28.92
N ASN A 20 -4.92 2.67 28.96
CA ASN A 20 -4.30 3.96 28.68
C ASN A 20 -4.47 4.27 27.19
N CYS A 21 -5.50 5.05 26.85
CA CYS A 21 -5.60 5.70 25.53
C CYS A 21 -4.64 6.90 25.47
N GLU A 22 -3.33 6.64 25.46
CA GLU A 22 -2.34 7.68 25.16
C GLU A 22 -2.27 7.89 23.64
N GLY A 23 -3.06 8.84 23.14
CA GLY A 23 -2.91 9.30 21.76
C GLY A 23 -1.52 9.91 21.55
N LYS A 24 -0.85 9.58 20.44
CA LYS A 24 0.43 10.22 20.09
C LYS A 24 0.21 11.72 19.86
N PRO A 25 1.08 12.61 20.39
CA PRO A 25 0.97 14.03 20.14
C PRO A 25 1.13 14.32 18.65
N VAL A 26 0.15 15.03 18.07
CA VAL A 26 0.06 15.34 16.62
C VAL A 26 1.12 16.35 16.18
N GLY A 27 1.66 17.14 17.11
CA GLY A 27 2.71 18.13 16.86
C GLY A 27 2.50 19.41 17.66
N LYS A 28 3.30 20.44 17.36
CA LYS A 28 3.18 21.79 17.93
C LYS A 28 2.73 22.76 16.84
N ASP A 29 1.76 23.62 17.15
CA ASP A 29 1.40 24.74 16.27
C ASP A 29 2.56 25.76 16.22
N VAL A 30 3.11 25.92 15.03
CA VAL A 30 4.19 26.88 14.70
C VAL A 30 3.78 27.76 13.53
N SER A 31 2.48 27.86 13.24
CA SER A 31 1.94 28.55 12.07
C SER A 31 2.37 30.01 11.97
N THR A 32 2.61 30.70 13.09
CA THR A 32 3.09 32.10 13.10
C THR A 32 4.55 32.27 12.68
N ASN A 33 5.35 31.19 12.66
CA ASN A 33 6.76 31.21 12.30
C ASN A 33 6.94 31.22 10.77
N LEU A 34 7.50 32.30 10.23
CA LEU A 34 7.72 32.47 8.78
C LEU A 34 8.57 31.34 8.17
N THR A 35 9.64 30.93 8.85
CA THR A 35 10.50 29.83 8.39
C THR A 35 9.72 28.51 8.33
N ALA A 36 8.84 28.25 9.30
CA ALA A 36 7.97 27.07 9.27
C ALA A 36 6.99 27.11 8.10
N ARG A 37 6.38 28.26 7.80
CA ARG A 37 5.52 28.45 6.62
C ARG A 37 6.26 28.17 5.31
N ASN A 38 7.46 28.73 5.16
CA ASN A 38 8.28 28.52 3.96
C ASN A 38 8.65 27.04 3.79
N LYS A 39 9.01 26.36 4.88
CA LYS A 39 9.30 24.91 4.86
C LYS A 39 8.06 24.08 4.49
N ALA A 40 6.88 24.44 5.01
CA ALA A 40 5.63 23.76 4.67
C ALA A 40 5.28 23.93 3.18
N GLN A 41 5.40 25.15 2.64
CA GLN A 41 5.15 25.41 1.23
C GLN A 41 6.16 24.68 0.32
N GLU A 42 7.44 24.68 0.67
CA GLU A 42 8.46 23.92 -0.07
C GLU A 42 8.15 22.42 -0.03
N HIS A 43 7.81 21.88 1.14
CA HIS A 43 7.41 20.49 1.27
C HIS A 43 6.21 20.16 0.37
N PHE A 44 5.16 20.99 0.39
CA PHE A 44 4.00 20.85 -0.48
C PHE A 44 4.41 20.79 -1.96
N ARG A 45 5.23 21.73 -2.44
CA ARG A 45 5.71 21.73 -3.84
C ARG A 45 6.52 20.49 -4.22
N ARG A 46 7.25 19.89 -3.27
CA ARG A 46 7.97 18.63 -3.52
C ARG A 46 7.02 17.45 -3.64
N ILE A 47 5.99 17.38 -2.80
CA ILE A 47 5.02 16.28 -2.79
C ILE A 47 4.05 16.40 -3.97
N GLU A 48 3.66 17.61 -4.36
CA GLU A 48 2.80 17.86 -5.53
C GLU A 48 3.40 17.31 -6.84
N LYS A 49 4.74 17.17 -6.91
CA LYS A 49 5.45 16.54 -8.03
C LYS A 49 5.48 15.01 -7.97
N ARG A 50 5.10 14.39 -6.85
CA ARG A 50 5.07 12.94 -6.64
C ARG A 50 3.67 12.39 -6.94
N VAL A 51 3.23 12.60 -8.18
CA VAL A 51 1.88 12.21 -8.63
C VAL A 51 1.82 10.72 -8.91
N CYS A 52 0.71 10.08 -8.53
CA CYS A 52 0.40 8.71 -8.91
C CYS A 52 0.28 8.58 -10.45
N ASN A 53 1.34 8.12 -11.11
CA ASN A 53 1.36 7.97 -12.57
C ASN A 53 2.27 6.83 -13.04
N THR A 54 3.47 6.73 -12.47
CA THR A 54 4.48 5.74 -12.89
C THR A 54 4.55 4.61 -11.87
N PRO A 55 4.33 3.35 -12.31
CA PRO A 55 4.51 2.18 -11.45
C PRO A 55 5.93 2.10 -10.87
N VAL A 56 6.07 1.56 -9.67
CA VAL A 56 7.37 1.33 -9.00
C VAL A 56 7.73 -0.15 -9.01
N PRO A 57 9.01 -0.51 -9.16
CA PRO A 57 9.46 -1.90 -9.08
C PRO A 57 9.35 -2.42 -7.65
N LYS A 58 8.79 -3.62 -7.50
CA LYS A 58 8.63 -4.31 -6.22
C LYS A 58 8.94 -5.79 -6.37
N LEU A 59 9.47 -6.37 -5.31
CA LEU A 59 9.75 -7.81 -5.25
C LEU A 59 8.54 -8.52 -4.65
N PHE A 60 8.07 -9.54 -5.35
CA PHE A 60 7.02 -10.43 -4.89
C PHE A 60 7.57 -11.85 -4.76
N PRO A 61 7.42 -12.49 -3.59
CA PRO A 61 7.66 -13.92 -3.46
C PRO A 61 6.78 -14.70 -4.45
N VAL A 62 7.37 -15.65 -5.17
CA VAL A 62 6.64 -16.40 -6.20
C VAL A 62 5.61 -17.33 -5.57
N ASP A 63 5.91 -17.86 -4.38
CA ASP A 63 5.04 -18.74 -3.59
C ASP A 63 3.81 -18.04 -3.00
N GLU A 64 3.87 -16.73 -2.74
CA GLU A 64 2.67 -15.93 -2.40
C GLU A 64 1.68 -15.84 -3.58
N ILE A 65 2.20 -15.72 -4.81
CA ILE A 65 1.37 -15.62 -6.03
C ILE A 65 0.93 -17.01 -6.51
N TYR A 66 1.82 -17.99 -6.41
CA TYR A 66 1.65 -19.36 -6.87
C TYR A 66 2.00 -20.34 -5.74
N PRO A 67 1.09 -20.60 -4.80
CA PRO A 67 1.36 -21.53 -3.71
C PRO A 67 1.59 -22.96 -4.22
N ILE A 68 2.65 -23.61 -3.75
CA ILE A 68 2.92 -25.04 -3.98
C ILE A 68 3.11 -25.75 -2.65
N MET A 69 2.65 -27.00 -2.57
CA MET A 69 2.76 -27.81 -1.35
C MET A 69 4.18 -28.35 -1.14
N ASP A 70 4.85 -28.75 -2.22
CA ASP A 70 6.19 -29.34 -2.19
C ASP A 70 7.05 -28.77 -3.31
N GLY A 71 8.24 -28.31 -2.94
CA GLY A 71 9.24 -27.80 -3.86
C GLY A 71 9.62 -26.36 -3.62
N ASN A 72 10.52 -25.83 -4.45
CA ASN A 72 11.02 -24.47 -4.32
C ASN A 72 11.09 -23.79 -5.68
N TYR A 73 10.73 -22.49 -5.69
CA TYR A 73 10.91 -21.61 -6.84
C TYR A 73 12.34 -21.05 -6.89
N LYS A 74 12.91 -20.99 -8.09
CA LYS A 74 14.14 -20.28 -8.40
C LYS A 74 13.93 -19.38 -9.62
N PRO A 75 14.08 -18.05 -9.49
CA PRO A 75 14.30 -17.32 -8.24
C PRO A 75 13.11 -17.43 -7.26
N HIS A 76 13.35 -17.17 -5.96
CA HIS A 76 12.30 -17.16 -4.93
C HIS A 76 11.34 -15.97 -5.08
N CYS A 77 11.81 -14.86 -5.63
CA CYS A 77 11.02 -13.65 -5.86
C CYS A 77 11.15 -13.19 -7.32
N VAL A 78 10.16 -12.43 -7.77
CA VAL A 78 10.16 -11.74 -9.07
C VAL A 78 10.01 -10.23 -8.87
N GLU A 79 10.64 -9.44 -9.74
CA GLU A 79 10.41 -8.00 -9.80
C GLU A 79 9.20 -7.71 -10.71
N LEU A 80 8.20 -7.04 -10.15
CA LEU A 80 7.01 -6.59 -10.88
C LEU A 80 6.78 -5.09 -10.63
N TYR A 81 6.19 -4.42 -11.61
CA TYR A 81 5.86 -3.00 -11.52
C TYR A 81 4.44 -2.84 -10.97
N ARG A 82 4.28 -2.10 -9.86
CA ARG A 82 2.98 -1.90 -9.20
C ARG A 82 2.66 -0.44 -8.95
N CYS A 83 1.37 -0.17 -8.93
CA CYS A 83 0.74 1.09 -8.55
C CYS A 83 0.13 0.88 -7.18
N ASP A 84 0.74 1.50 -6.18
CA ASP A 84 0.23 1.55 -4.82
C ASP A 84 0.70 2.86 -4.17
N LYS A 85 0.58 2.97 -2.85
CA LYS A 85 0.96 4.17 -2.09
C LYS A 85 2.40 4.66 -2.34
N ASP A 86 3.31 3.79 -2.77
CA ASP A 86 4.70 4.17 -3.03
C ASP A 86 4.91 4.72 -4.45
N ALA A 87 3.93 4.52 -5.36
CA ALA A 87 3.98 5.04 -6.74
C ALA A 87 3.60 6.53 -6.85
N GLY A 88 2.98 7.09 -5.82
CA GLY A 88 2.68 8.52 -5.74
C GLY A 88 1.56 8.86 -4.76
N CYS A 89 1.30 10.15 -4.60
CA CYS A 89 0.28 10.69 -3.70
C CYS A 89 -0.90 11.27 -4.50
N CYS A 90 -2.11 11.03 -4.01
CA CYS A 90 -3.35 11.59 -4.55
C CYS A 90 -3.72 12.91 -3.86
N LYS A 91 -4.66 13.67 -4.44
CA LYS A 91 -5.02 15.00 -3.94
C LYS A 91 -5.97 14.97 -2.76
N SER A 92 -6.72 13.88 -2.63
CA SER A 92 -7.77 13.69 -1.63
C SER A 92 -7.60 12.35 -0.92
N ASP A 93 -8.00 12.29 0.34
CA ASP A 93 -8.07 11.07 1.14
C ASP A 93 -9.18 10.10 0.66
N THR A 94 -10.00 10.53 -0.29
CA THR A 94 -11.04 9.71 -0.95
C THR A 94 -10.53 8.94 -2.16
N GLU A 95 -9.25 9.11 -2.50
CA GLU A 95 -8.61 8.50 -3.66
C GLU A 95 -7.41 7.64 -3.22
N VAL A 96 -7.16 6.57 -3.95
CA VAL A 96 -5.97 5.71 -3.77
C VAL A 96 -5.23 5.57 -5.09
N CYS A 97 -3.90 5.46 -5.03
CA CYS A 97 -3.09 5.19 -6.21
C CYS A 97 -3.25 3.74 -6.65
N GLY A 98 -3.82 3.53 -7.84
CA GLY A 98 -4.12 2.21 -8.39
C GLY A 98 -3.71 2.07 -9.86
N PRO A 99 -3.77 0.85 -10.42
CA PRO A 99 -3.47 0.60 -11.82
C PRO A 99 -4.52 1.20 -12.75
N LYS A 100 -4.07 1.99 -13.73
CA LYS A 100 -4.86 2.40 -14.88
C LYS A 100 -4.73 1.39 -16.04
N GLU A 101 -3.51 0.92 -16.27
CA GLU A 101 -3.18 -0.01 -17.35
C GLU A 101 -2.33 -1.15 -16.79
N ILE A 102 -2.64 -2.38 -17.22
CA ILE A 102 -2.00 -3.62 -16.77
C ILE A 102 -1.63 -4.46 -18.00
N GLU A 103 -0.44 -5.03 -17.99
CA GLU A 103 0.06 -5.98 -18.98
C GLU A 103 0.36 -7.33 -18.31
N LYS A 104 0.14 -8.42 -19.06
CA LYS A 104 0.54 -9.76 -18.65
C LYS A 104 1.92 -10.08 -19.20
N VAL A 105 2.92 -10.16 -18.32
CA VAL A 105 4.27 -10.59 -18.66
C VAL A 105 4.44 -12.07 -18.36
N HIS A 106 5.35 -12.75 -19.05
CA HIS A 106 5.65 -14.16 -18.79
C HIS A 106 7.11 -14.31 -18.38
N LEU A 107 7.35 -14.90 -17.21
CA LEU A 107 8.69 -15.11 -16.67
C LEU A 107 9.00 -16.61 -16.59
N HIS A 108 10.25 -16.97 -16.90
CA HIS A 108 10.73 -18.34 -16.76
C HIS A 108 11.16 -18.59 -15.32
N ILE A 109 10.50 -19.53 -14.65
CA ILE A 109 10.77 -19.87 -13.25
C ILE A 109 11.15 -21.35 -13.17
N SER A 110 12.27 -21.64 -12.52
CA SER A 110 12.63 -23.01 -12.21
C SER A 110 11.89 -23.48 -10.96
N VAL A 111 11.22 -24.63 -11.06
CA VAL A 111 10.52 -25.27 -9.95
C VAL A 111 11.21 -26.58 -9.65
N THR A 112 11.77 -26.72 -8.45
CA THR A 112 12.43 -27.94 -8.01
C THR A 112 11.51 -28.67 -7.03
N GLY A 113 10.91 -29.77 -7.48
CA GLY A 113 10.13 -30.67 -6.63
C GLY A 113 10.99 -31.81 -6.07
N PHE A 114 10.34 -32.82 -5.48
CA PHE A 114 11.04 -33.95 -4.86
C PHE A 114 11.75 -34.86 -5.88
N PHE A 115 11.15 -35.08 -7.06
CA PHE A 115 11.66 -36.02 -8.06
C PHE A 115 12.35 -35.36 -9.26
N GLU A 116 12.04 -34.09 -9.55
CA GLU A 116 12.49 -33.42 -10.77
C GLU A 116 12.51 -31.89 -10.64
N THR A 117 13.29 -31.26 -11.51
CA THR A 117 13.31 -29.81 -11.73
C THR A 117 12.73 -29.49 -13.10
N LYS A 118 11.79 -28.54 -13.16
CA LYS A 118 11.19 -28.04 -14.40
C LYS A 118 11.45 -26.55 -14.55
N ILE A 119 11.35 -26.06 -15.77
CA ILE A 119 11.27 -24.62 -16.07
C ILE A 119 9.85 -24.36 -16.57
N LEU A 120 9.13 -23.48 -15.87
CA LEU A 120 7.78 -23.07 -16.22
C LEU A 120 7.79 -21.64 -16.75
N LEU A 121 7.02 -21.39 -17.81
CA LEU A 121 6.72 -20.05 -18.26
C LEU A 121 5.45 -19.58 -17.54
N MET A 122 5.61 -18.73 -16.54
CA MET A 122 4.53 -18.33 -15.62
C MET A 122 4.07 -16.90 -15.93
N PRO A 123 2.76 -16.64 -16.01
CA PRO A 123 2.24 -15.30 -16.26
C PRO A 123 2.30 -14.44 -14.98
N PHE A 124 2.55 -13.15 -15.08
CA PHE A 124 2.46 -12.19 -13.99
C PHE A 124 1.80 -10.90 -14.49
N GLN A 125 1.25 -10.10 -13.57
CA GLN A 125 0.67 -8.81 -13.91
C GLN A 125 1.66 -7.69 -13.59
N ASN A 126 2.04 -6.94 -14.61
CA ASN A 126 2.77 -5.69 -14.47
C ASN A 126 1.81 -4.53 -14.71
N HIS A 127 1.78 -3.57 -13.80
CA HIS A 127 1.12 -2.31 -14.05
C HIS A 127 2.03 -1.50 -14.97
N THR A 128 1.46 -0.86 -15.99
CA THR A 128 2.20 -0.03 -16.95
C THR A 128 1.90 1.45 -16.79
N LYS A 129 0.79 1.78 -16.11
CA LYS A 129 0.39 3.15 -15.78
C LYS A 129 -0.50 3.19 -14.54
N CYS A 130 -0.33 4.22 -13.72
CA CYS A 130 -1.10 4.43 -12.51
C CYS A 130 -2.03 5.64 -12.63
N GLU A 131 -3.06 5.68 -11.80
CA GLU A 131 -3.86 6.88 -11.58
C GLU A 131 -4.48 6.88 -10.18
N CYS A 132 -4.93 8.06 -9.74
CA CYS A 132 -5.74 8.18 -8.53
C CYS A 132 -7.17 7.73 -8.85
N GLN A 133 -7.61 6.70 -8.14
CA GLN A 133 -8.93 6.08 -8.30
C GLN A 133 -9.75 6.33 -7.04
N PRO A 134 -11.07 6.57 -7.13
CA PRO A 134 -11.93 6.65 -5.96
C PRO A 134 -11.83 5.38 -5.11
N LEU A 135 -11.82 5.50 -3.79
CA LEU A 135 -11.76 4.34 -2.89
C LEU A 135 -12.88 3.31 -3.14
N ASN A 136 -14.04 3.76 -3.64
CA ASN A 136 -15.18 2.89 -3.95
C ASN A 136 -15.00 2.07 -5.23
N ASP A 137 -14.10 2.50 -6.13
CA ASP A 137 -13.82 1.85 -7.40
C ASP A 137 -12.52 1.04 -7.36
N SER A 138 -11.74 1.15 -6.27
CA SER A 138 -10.66 0.20 -6.01
C SER A 138 -11.33 -1.16 -5.76
N PRO A 139 -11.09 -2.20 -6.58
CA PRO A 139 -11.33 -3.56 -6.12
C PRO A 139 -10.63 -3.64 -4.76
N GLU A 140 -11.34 -4.20 -3.78
CA GLU A 140 -10.91 -4.30 -2.39
C GLU A 140 -9.39 -4.26 -2.31
N ILE A 141 -8.87 -3.25 -1.62
CA ILE A 141 -7.52 -3.31 -1.04
C ILE A 141 -7.58 -4.54 -0.15
N SER A 142 -7.40 -5.72 -0.75
CA SER A 142 -7.54 -7.01 -0.10
C SER A 142 -6.51 -6.95 0.99
N THR A 143 -6.95 -7.05 2.23
CA THR A 143 -6.07 -7.11 3.38
C THR A 143 -5.22 -8.38 3.44
N ASP A 144 -4.83 -8.88 2.27
CA ASP A 144 -4.09 -10.08 1.96
C ASP A 144 -2.66 -9.69 1.59
N TRP A 145 -1.96 -9.16 2.59
CA TRP A 145 -0.50 -9.25 2.70
C TRP A 145 -0.19 -9.87 4.07
N ARG A 146 -1.00 -10.85 4.49
CA ARG A 146 -0.83 -11.60 5.73
C ARG A 146 -0.60 -13.07 5.41
#